data_AF-A0A2E3V6T8-F1
#
_entry.id   AF-A0A2E3V6T8-F1
#
_cell.length_a   1.000
_cell.length_b   1.000
_cell.length_c   1.000
_cell.angle_alpha   90.00
_cell.angle_beta   90.00
_cell.angle_gamma   90.00
#
_symmetry.space_group_name_H-M   'P 1'
#
loop_
_entity.id
_entity.type
_entity.pdbx_description
1 polymer ?
#
loop_
_entity_poly.entity_id
_entity_poly.type
_entity_poly.pdbx_seq_one_letter_code
_entity_poly.pdbx_strand_id
1 'polypeptide(L)'
;MASETTANTTEHAVGMPQLDIGTFSNQIFWLVITLVIIYFVLSRIALPRIASVLSDRQMTISSDIAKAEELKQAAVDAEIAYNSALSKARSEAQAIIEEAKSVIKHELEEATKKADIEIAEKTKESEKAILEIREGSLKAVEEVANDVSQTILEKLMPNLNDKKTIKKAVSDRIKG
;
A
#
# COMPACT_ATOMS: atom_id res chain seq x y z
N MET A 1 -46.40 -130.13 -18.08
CA MET A 1 -47.34 -129.82 -16.99
C MET A 1 -46.66 -128.82 -16.07
N ALA A 2 -47.27 -127.63 -15.99
CA ALA A 2 -47.16 -126.54 -15.04
C ALA A 2 -46.05 -126.56 -13.96
N SER A 3 -45.36 -125.45 -13.77
CA SER A 3 -45.78 -124.46 -12.75
C SER A 3 -45.03 -123.14 -12.93
N GLU A 4 -45.78 -122.06 -13.09
CA GLU A 4 -45.34 -120.66 -13.02
C GLU A 4 -44.97 -120.29 -11.59
N THR A 5 -43.99 -119.38 -11.40
CA THR A 5 -43.93 -118.48 -10.23
C THR A 5 -43.08 -117.25 -10.59
N THR A 6 -43.79 -116.16 -10.94
CA THR A 6 -43.61 -114.77 -10.43
C THR A 6 -42.20 -114.17 -10.49
N ALA A 7 -41.90 -113.31 -11.47
CA ALA A 7 -42.08 -111.85 -11.40
C ALA A 7 -41.33 -111.16 -10.23
N ASN A 8 -40.25 -110.44 -10.56
CA ASN A 8 -40.16 -109.02 -10.20
C ASN A 8 -39.05 -108.32 -11.00
N THR A 9 -39.50 -107.58 -12.00
CA THR A 9 -38.81 -106.45 -12.60
C THR A 9 -38.37 -105.49 -11.50
N THR A 10 -37.07 -105.20 -11.39
CA THR A 10 -36.60 -103.98 -10.72
C THR A 10 -36.05 -103.05 -11.79
N GLU A 11 -36.99 -102.44 -12.53
CA GLU A 11 -36.77 -101.12 -13.10
C GLU A 11 -36.47 -100.17 -11.94
N HIS A 12 -35.20 -99.90 -11.67
CA HIS A 12 -34.85 -98.69 -10.94
C HIS A 12 -34.93 -97.55 -11.95
N ALA A 13 -36.01 -96.76 -11.81
CA ALA A 13 -36.25 -95.55 -12.55
C ALA A 13 -34.95 -94.73 -12.64
N VAL A 14 -34.38 -94.64 -13.85
CA VAL A 14 -33.37 -93.64 -14.15
C VAL A 14 -34.09 -92.30 -14.10
N GLY A 15 -34.14 -91.71 -12.89
CA GLY A 15 -34.43 -90.29 -12.73
C GLY A 15 -33.54 -89.52 -13.71
N MET A 16 -34.06 -88.43 -14.28
CA MET A 16 -33.43 -87.66 -15.35
C MET A 16 -31.89 -87.74 -15.26
N PRO A 17 -31.15 -88.12 -16.32
CA PRO A 17 -29.70 -88.38 -16.27
C PRO A 17 -28.86 -87.28 -15.59
N GLN A 18 -29.40 -86.07 -15.47
CA GLN A 18 -28.89 -84.95 -14.68
C GLN A 18 -28.78 -85.19 -13.15
N LEU A 19 -29.52 -86.13 -12.57
CA LEU A 19 -29.62 -86.37 -11.11
C LEU A 19 -28.94 -87.68 -10.68
N ASP A 20 -28.04 -88.22 -11.49
CA ASP A 20 -27.24 -89.39 -11.13
C ASP A 20 -26.16 -89.01 -10.10
N ILE A 21 -26.44 -89.35 -8.84
CA ILE A 21 -25.62 -89.08 -7.65
C ILE A 21 -24.22 -89.72 -7.76
N GLY A 22 -24.04 -90.74 -8.62
CA GLY A 22 -22.73 -91.36 -8.86
C GLY A 22 -21.68 -90.40 -9.43
N THR A 23 -22.09 -89.35 -10.15
CA THR A 23 -21.18 -88.36 -10.76
C THR A 23 -20.87 -87.16 -9.86
N PHE A 24 -21.68 -86.94 -8.81
CA PHE A 24 -21.59 -85.77 -7.95
C PHE A 24 -20.26 -85.67 -7.21
N SER A 25 -19.68 -86.79 -6.77
CA SER A 25 -18.39 -86.80 -6.06
C SER A 25 -17.26 -86.20 -6.90
N ASN A 26 -17.21 -86.53 -8.19
CA ASN A 26 -16.19 -85.99 -9.11
C ASN A 26 -16.43 -84.49 -9.40
N GLN A 27 -17.69 -84.09 -9.61
CA GLN A 27 -18.04 -82.68 -9.82
C GLN A 27 -17.71 -81.82 -8.59
N ILE A 28 -18.04 -82.31 -7.39
CA ILE A 28 -17.74 -81.63 -6.12
C ILE A 28 -16.22 -81.52 -5.91
N PHE A 29 -15.45 -82.56 -6.23
CA PHE A 29 -14.00 -82.52 -6.14
C PHE A 29 -13.38 -81.42 -7.02
N TRP A 30 -13.77 -81.35 -8.30
CA TRP A 30 -13.30 -80.29 -9.21
C TRP A 30 -13.84 -78.91 -8.84
N LEU A 31 -15.07 -78.82 -8.32
CA LEU A 31 -15.63 -77.57 -7.80
C LEU A 31 -14.76 -77.04 -6.66
N VAL A 32 -14.40 -77.88 -5.68
CA VAL A 32 -13.54 -77.47 -4.57
C VAL A 32 -12.15 -77.05 -5.07
N ILE A 33 -11.54 -77.81 -5.99
CA ILE A 33 -10.24 -77.46 -6.57
C ILE A 33 -10.30 -76.09 -7.27
N THR A 34 -11.28 -75.89 -8.15
CA THR A 34 -11.40 -74.63 -8.91
C THR A 34 -11.73 -73.45 -7.99
N LEU A 35 -12.58 -73.65 -6.98
CA LEU A 35 -12.87 -72.65 -5.95
C LEU A 35 -11.60 -72.25 -5.19
N VAL A 36 -10.78 -73.22 -4.76
CA VAL A 36 -9.53 -72.95 -4.05
C VAL A 36 -8.54 -72.19 -4.94
N ILE A 37 -8.41 -72.58 -6.21
CA ILE A 37 -7.55 -71.87 -7.17
C ILE A 37 -8.01 -70.43 -7.35
N ILE A 38 -9.31 -70.20 -7.60
CA ILE A 38 -9.88 -68.85 -7.76
C ILE A 38 -9.69 -68.04 -6.47
N TYR A 39 -9.96 -68.64 -5.31
CA TYR A 39 -9.74 -68.00 -4.01
C TYR A 39 -8.29 -67.53 -3.85
N PHE A 40 -7.32 -68.37 -4.20
CA PHE A 40 -5.90 -68.02 -4.13
C PHE A 40 -5.54 -66.90 -5.10
N VAL A 41 -6.06 -66.93 -6.33
CA VAL A 41 -5.85 -65.87 -7.32
C VAL A 41 -6.44 -64.54 -6.84
N LEU A 42 -7.67 -64.55 -6.31
CA LEU A 42 -8.32 -63.34 -5.81
C LEU A 42 -7.58 -62.80 -4.57
N SER A 43 -7.28 -63.66 -3.60
CA SER A 43 -6.60 -63.29 -2.37
C SER A 43 -5.19 -62.76 -2.61
N ARG A 44 -4.44 -63.38 -3.52
CA ARG A 44 -3.01 -63.08 -3.69
C ARG A 44 -2.68 -62.15 -4.85
N ILE A 45 -3.58 -61.96 -5.82
CA ILE A 45 -3.34 -61.12 -7.00
C ILE A 45 -4.39 -60.01 -7.14
N ALA A 46 -5.68 -60.33 -7.15
CA ALA A 46 -6.71 -59.34 -7.46
C ALA A 46 -6.91 -58.31 -6.33
N LEU A 47 -7.16 -58.78 -5.10
CA LEU A 47 -7.34 -57.93 -3.92
C LEU A 47 -6.13 -57.02 -3.63
N PRO A 48 -4.87 -57.49 -3.63
CA PRO A 48 -3.74 -56.61 -3.36
C PRO A 48 -3.55 -55.53 -4.43
N ARG A 49 -3.86 -55.81 -5.71
CA ARG A 49 -3.81 -54.78 -6.77
C ARG A 49 -4.89 -53.71 -6.61
N ILE A 50 -6.10 -54.08 -6.18
CA ILE A 50 -7.16 -53.11 -5.92
C ILE A 50 -6.81 -52.27 -4.69
N ALA A 51 -6.28 -52.90 -3.64
CA ALA A 51 -5.83 -52.22 -2.43
C ALA A 51 -4.71 -51.21 -2.71
N SER A 52 -3.75 -51.55 -3.58
CA SER A 52 -2.67 -50.62 -3.95
C SER A 52 -3.22 -49.39 -4.67
N VAL A 53 -4.11 -49.55 -5.66
CA VAL A 53 -4.71 -48.41 -6.38
C VAL A 53 -5.53 -47.52 -5.44
N LEU A 54 -6.27 -48.12 -4.50
CA LEU A 54 -7.04 -47.36 -3.52
C LEU A 54 -6.12 -46.58 -2.57
N SER A 55 -5.03 -47.21 -2.10
CA SER A 55 -4.01 -46.57 -1.27
C SER A 55 -3.33 -45.41 -1.99
N ASP A 56 -2.94 -45.59 -3.26
CA ASP A 56 -2.30 -44.56 -4.06
C ASP A 56 -3.22 -43.36 -4.25
N ARG A 57 -4.51 -43.59 -4.53
CA ARG A 57 -5.50 -42.51 -4.63
C ARG A 57 -5.68 -41.78 -3.30
N GLN A 58 -5.80 -42.53 -2.20
CA GLN A 58 -5.94 -41.94 -0.87
C GLN A 58 -4.73 -41.07 -0.51
N MET A 59 -3.53 -41.54 -0.85
CA MET A 59 -2.28 -40.83 -0.60
C MET A 59 -2.15 -39.57 -1.47
N THR A 60 -2.50 -39.63 -2.74
CA THR A 60 -2.50 -38.46 -3.62
C THR A 60 -3.50 -37.41 -3.13
N ILE A 61 -4.73 -37.83 -2.79
CA ILE A 61 -5.75 -36.92 -2.27
C ILE A 61 -5.30 -36.28 -0.96
N SER A 62 -4.74 -37.05 -0.02
CA SER A 62 -4.28 -36.48 1.25
C SER A 62 -3.08 -35.55 1.06
N SER A 63 -2.15 -35.90 0.18
CA SER A 63 -1.04 -35.03 -0.21
C SER A 63 -1.53 -33.72 -0.82
N ASP A 64 -2.49 -33.78 -1.74
CA ASP A 64 -3.01 -32.61 -2.44
C ASP A 64 -3.81 -31.70 -1.50
N ILE A 65 -4.57 -32.28 -0.55
CA ILE A 65 -5.24 -31.51 0.50
C ILE A 65 -4.20 -30.83 1.41
N ALA A 66 -3.17 -31.55 1.84
CA ALA A 66 -2.12 -30.98 2.69
C ALA A 66 -1.39 -29.82 1.99
N LYS A 67 -1.04 -29.99 0.71
CA LYS A 67 -0.43 -28.92 -0.10
C LYS A 67 -1.37 -27.73 -0.29
N ALA A 68 -2.66 -27.97 -0.52
CA ALA A 68 -3.64 -26.90 -0.66
C ALA A 68 -3.79 -26.11 0.65
N GLU A 69 -3.77 -26.79 1.80
CA GLU A 69 -3.81 -26.14 3.11
C GLU A 69 -2.53 -25.35 3.40
N GLU A 70 -1.35 -25.91 3.09
CA GLU A 70 -0.07 -25.22 3.20
C GLU A 70 -0.03 -23.95 2.34
N LEU A 71 -0.43 -24.05 1.07
CA LEU A 71 -0.49 -22.90 0.16
C LEU A 71 -1.49 -21.84 0.64
N LYS A 72 -2.63 -22.27 1.21
CA LYS A 72 -3.61 -21.36 1.80
C LYS A 72 -3.03 -20.64 3.02
N GLN A 73 -2.35 -21.35 3.91
CA GLN A 73 -1.68 -20.75 5.07
C GLN A 73 -0.59 -19.77 4.63
N ALA A 74 0.27 -20.17 3.70
CA ALA A 74 1.31 -19.30 3.15
C ALA A 74 0.75 -18.03 2.49
N ALA A 75 -0.40 -18.13 1.80
CA ALA A 75 -1.07 -16.97 1.23
C ALA A 75 -1.61 -16.02 2.31
N VAL A 76 -2.21 -16.56 3.38
CA VAL A 76 -2.69 -15.76 4.51
C VAL A 76 -1.54 -15.07 5.22
N ASP A 77 -0.44 -15.79 5.49
CA ASP A 77 0.74 -15.23 6.13
C ASP A 77 1.39 -14.14 5.28
N ALA A 78 1.46 -14.35 3.96
CA ALA A 78 1.93 -13.34 3.02
C ALA A 78 1.03 -12.10 3.00
N GLU A 79 -0.30 -12.28 3.05
CA GLU A 79 -1.25 -11.17 3.11
C GLU A 79 -1.10 -10.37 4.42
N ILE A 80 -0.93 -11.04 5.56
CA ILE A 80 -0.69 -10.40 6.86
C ILE A 80 0.63 -9.62 6.83
N ALA A 81 1.70 -10.24 6.33
CA ALA A 81 3.01 -9.59 6.21
C ALA A 81 2.95 -8.36 5.28
N TYR A 82 2.28 -8.48 4.15
CA TYR A 82 2.06 -7.38 3.19
C TYR A 82 1.27 -6.22 3.84
N ASN A 83 0.15 -6.52 4.49
CA ASN A 83 -0.67 -5.52 5.15
C ASN A 83 0.09 -4.84 6.31
N SER A 84 0.89 -5.60 7.07
CA SER A 84 1.76 -5.05 8.11
C SER A 84 2.83 -4.12 7.54
N ALA A 85 3.51 -4.53 6.46
CA ALA A 85 4.50 -3.70 5.78
C ALA A 85 3.88 -2.41 5.21
N LEU A 86 2.69 -2.51 4.60
CA LEU A 86 1.96 -1.35 4.08
C LEU A 86 1.56 -0.38 5.20
N SER A 87 1.10 -0.90 6.34
CA SER A 87 0.75 -0.08 7.51
C SER A 87 1.98 0.64 8.06
N LYS A 88 3.11 -0.07 8.22
CA LYS A 88 4.39 0.54 8.65
C LYS A 88 4.86 1.62 7.68
N ALA A 89 4.88 1.34 6.38
CA ALA A 89 5.28 2.31 5.37
C ALA A 89 4.41 3.57 5.39
N ARG A 90 3.08 3.44 5.58
CA ARG A 90 2.18 4.58 5.76
C ARG A 90 2.47 5.38 7.03
N SER A 91 2.75 4.70 8.14
CA SER A 91 3.12 5.35 9.40
C SER A 91 4.44 6.09 9.29
N GLU A 92 5.44 5.49 8.65
CA GLU A 92 6.76 6.11 8.41
C GLU A 92 6.63 7.32 7.48
N ALA A 93 5.87 7.20 6.39
CA ALA A 93 5.59 8.33 5.50
C ALA A 93 4.92 9.49 6.25
N GLN A 94 3.94 9.20 7.12
CA GLN A 94 3.29 10.23 7.92
C GLN A 94 4.26 10.88 8.91
N ALA A 95 5.14 10.10 9.54
CA ALA A 95 6.17 10.62 10.44
C ALA A 95 7.14 11.56 9.70
N ILE A 96 7.62 11.16 8.50
CA ILE A 96 8.48 11.99 7.65
C ILE A 96 7.77 13.29 7.26
N ILE A 97 6.48 13.24 6.91
CA ILE A 97 5.70 14.43 6.55
C ILE A 97 5.60 15.39 7.75
N GLU A 98 5.33 14.88 8.95
CA GLU A 98 5.24 15.73 10.14
C GLU A 98 6.60 16.32 10.54
N GLU A 99 7.68 15.54 10.45
CA GLU A 99 9.04 16.02 10.67
C GLU A 99 9.40 17.12 9.67
N ALA A 100 9.19 16.88 8.37
CA ALA A 100 9.44 17.86 7.31
C ALA A 100 8.62 19.15 7.53
N LYS A 101 7.34 19.04 7.90
CA LYS A 101 6.53 20.22 8.24
C LYS A 101 7.11 20.98 9.43
N SER A 102 7.59 20.28 10.45
CA SER A 102 8.21 20.90 11.63
C SER A 102 9.48 21.66 11.26
N VAL A 103 10.35 21.04 10.45
CA VAL A 103 11.59 21.67 9.96
C VAL A 103 11.27 22.90 9.12
N ILE A 104 10.35 22.78 8.15
CA ILE A 104 9.94 23.90 7.29
C ILE A 104 9.36 25.05 8.12
N LYS A 105 8.55 24.77 9.14
CA LYS A 105 8.02 25.82 10.02
C LYS A 105 9.14 26.56 10.77
N HIS A 106 10.11 25.82 11.30
CA HIS A 106 11.25 26.41 12.00
C HIS A 106 12.10 27.28 11.06
N GLU A 107 12.43 26.78 9.87
CA GLU A 107 13.18 27.54 8.86
C GLU A 107 12.41 28.78 8.41
N LEU A 108 11.09 28.67 8.22
CA LEU A 108 10.24 29.79 7.89
C LEU A 108 10.28 30.85 8.98
N GLU A 109 10.16 30.47 10.26
CA GLU A 109 10.23 31.39 11.39
C GLU A 109 11.60 32.08 11.53
N GLU A 110 12.69 31.38 11.23
CA GLU A 110 14.02 32.00 11.19
C GLU A 110 14.17 32.97 10.02
N ALA A 111 13.71 32.58 8.84
CA ALA A 111 13.77 33.40 7.63
C ALA A 111 12.92 34.67 7.78
N THR A 112 11.71 34.57 8.35
CA THR A 112 10.86 35.74 8.62
C THR A 112 11.48 36.66 9.64
N LYS A 113 12.04 36.15 10.75
CA LYS A 113 12.77 36.98 11.73
C LYS A 113 13.94 37.74 11.10
N LYS A 114 14.73 37.07 10.24
CA LYS A 114 15.83 37.72 9.51
C LYS A 114 15.32 38.80 8.56
N ALA A 115 14.27 38.49 7.80
CA ALA A 115 13.64 39.46 6.90
C ALA A 115 13.09 40.67 7.67
N ASP A 116 12.43 40.47 8.82
CA ASP A 116 11.91 41.55 9.66
C ASP A 116 13.03 42.45 10.20
N ILE A 117 14.17 41.88 10.58
CA ILE A 117 15.36 42.65 11.00
C ILE A 117 15.89 43.49 9.84
N GLU A 118 16.08 42.90 8.66
CA GLU A 118 16.59 43.62 7.47
C GLU A 118 15.62 44.73 7.04
N ILE A 119 14.32 44.47 7.06
CA ILE A 119 13.27 45.46 6.75
C ILE A 119 13.33 46.60 7.77
N ALA A 120 13.47 46.30 9.07
CA ALA A 120 13.57 47.32 10.11
C ALA A 120 14.83 48.19 9.95
N GLU A 121 15.97 47.59 9.57
CA GLU A 121 17.21 48.32 9.28
C GLU A 121 17.06 49.23 8.06
N LYS A 122 16.54 48.71 6.94
CA LYS A 122 16.27 49.51 5.73
C LYS A 122 15.27 50.62 5.97
N THR A 123 14.26 50.39 6.81
CA THR A 123 13.27 51.41 7.18
C THR A 123 13.96 52.55 7.93
N LYS A 124 14.81 52.24 8.92
CA LYS A 124 15.58 53.26 9.65
C LYS A 124 16.54 54.03 8.76
N GLU A 125 17.21 53.36 7.82
CA GLU A 125 18.08 54.02 6.85
C GLU A 125 17.29 54.96 5.93
N SER A 126 16.15 54.51 5.43
CA SER A 126 15.26 55.30 4.58
C SER A 126 14.70 56.51 5.34
N GLU A 127 14.33 56.36 6.61
CA GLU A 127 13.89 57.46 7.48
C GLU A 127 14.99 58.52 7.64
N LYS A 128 16.24 58.10 7.86
CA LYS A 128 17.38 59.03 7.93
C LYS A 128 17.59 59.77 6.61
N ALA A 129 17.57 59.05 5.49
CA ALA A 129 17.71 59.66 4.17
C ALA A 129 16.58 60.66 3.87
N ILE A 130 15.33 60.34 4.25
CA ILE A 130 14.19 61.24 4.13
C ILE A 130 14.39 62.50 4.99
N LEU A 131 14.87 62.36 6.23
CA LEU A 131 15.16 63.51 7.10
C LEU A 131 16.26 64.40 6.51
N GLU A 132 17.33 63.82 5.99
CA GLU A 132 18.43 64.56 5.35
C GLU A 132 17.95 65.30 4.10
N ILE A 133 17.17 64.63 3.24
CA ILE A 133 16.55 65.26 2.06
C ILE A 133 15.62 66.40 2.49
N ARG A 134 14.85 66.22 3.57
CA ARG A 134 13.95 67.26 4.09
C ARG A 134 14.72 68.47 4.61
N GLU A 135 15.79 68.27 5.37
CA GLU A 135 16.66 69.35 5.84
C GLU A 135 17.36 70.07 4.68
N GLY A 136 17.86 69.32 3.69
CA GLY A 136 18.46 69.87 2.48
C GLY A 136 17.46 70.68 1.65
N SER A 137 16.24 70.18 1.51
CA SER A 137 15.14 70.85 0.80
C SER A 137 14.75 72.16 1.49
N LEU A 138 14.69 72.20 2.83
CA LEU A 138 14.40 73.43 3.57
C LEU A 138 15.48 74.51 3.33
N LYS A 139 16.76 74.12 3.30
CA LYS A 139 17.87 75.04 2.98
C LYS A 139 17.79 75.53 1.53
N ALA A 140 17.51 74.65 0.59
CA ALA A 140 17.36 75.01 -0.82
C ALA A 140 16.18 75.98 -1.04
N VAL A 141 15.06 75.75 -0.34
CA VAL A 141 13.91 76.68 -0.36
C VAL A 141 14.28 78.05 0.23
N GLU A 142 15.03 78.10 1.34
CA GLU A 142 15.52 79.36 1.92
C GLU A 142 16.45 80.09 0.95
N GLU A 143 17.36 79.39 0.27
CA GLU A 143 18.27 79.97 -0.72
C GLU A 143 17.50 80.55 -1.92
N VAL A 144 16.60 79.76 -2.53
CA VAL A 144 15.78 80.20 -3.66
C VAL A 144 14.85 81.35 -3.26
N ALA A 145 14.25 81.31 -2.07
CA ALA A 145 13.40 82.39 -1.57
C ALA A 145 14.18 83.70 -1.40
N ASN A 146 15.43 83.63 -0.90
CA ASN A 146 16.30 84.80 -0.79
C ASN A 146 16.69 85.35 -2.16
N ASP A 147 17.09 84.49 -3.10
CA ASP A 147 17.54 84.88 -4.45
C ASP A 147 16.40 85.52 -5.27
N VAL A 148 15.22 84.90 -5.25
CA VAL A 148 14.02 85.44 -5.89
C VAL A 148 13.61 86.77 -5.25
N SER A 149 13.62 86.86 -3.92
CA SER A 149 13.26 88.11 -3.21
C SER A 149 14.23 89.25 -3.53
N GLN A 150 15.53 88.95 -3.62
CA GLN A 150 16.55 89.93 -4.01
C GLN A 150 16.35 90.37 -5.48
N THR A 151 16.11 89.43 -6.39
CA THR A 151 15.85 89.73 -7.81
C THR A 151 14.60 90.59 -8.01
N ILE A 152 13.54 90.31 -7.24
CA ILE A 152 12.30 91.11 -7.26
C ILE A 152 12.57 92.53 -6.74
N LEU A 153 13.30 92.66 -5.63
CA LEU A 153 13.58 93.96 -5.02
C LEU A 153 14.53 94.81 -5.86
N GLU A 154 15.51 94.21 -6.52
CA GLU A 154 16.39 94.87 -7.51
C GLU A 154 15.59 95.47 -8.68
N LYS A 155 14.56 94.78 -9.15
CA LYS A 155 13.73 95.23 -10.28
C LYS A 155 12.67 96.27 -9.90
N LEU A 156 12.16 96.23 -8.67
CA LEU A 156 11.05 97.11 -8.23
C LEU A 156 11.50 98.30 -7.37
N MET A 157 12.51 98.14 -6.52
CA MET A 157 12.93 99.15 -5.54
C MET A 157 14.47 99.16 -5.34
N PRO A 158 15.25 99.78 -6.25
CA PRO A 158 16.72 99.74 -6.24
C PRO A 158 17.38 100.28 -4.96
N ASN A 159 16.71 101.19 -4.25
CA ASN A 159 17.26 101.90 -3.10
C ASN A 159 17.08 101.16 -1.74
N LEU A 160 16.43 99.99 -1.72
CA LEU A 160 16.13 99.22 -0.49
C LEU A 160 16.79 97.83 -0.48
N ASN A 161 17.74 97.58 -1.37
CA ASN A 161 18.31 96.25 -1.62
C ASN A 161 19.42 95.83 -0.64
N ASP A 162 19.16 95.91 0.66
CA ASP A 162 20.10 95.41 1.68
C ASP A 162 19.93 93.90 1.89
N LYS A 163 20.94 93.11 1.48
CA LYS A 163 20.95 91.65 1.60
C LYS A 163 20.72 91.16 3.03
N LYS A 164 21.12 91.94 4.06
CA LYS A 164 20.92 91.54 5.46
C LYS A 164 19.47 91.64 5.92
N THR A 165 18.73 92.64 5.48
CA THR A 165 17.32 92.82 5.88
C THR A 165 16.42 91.82 5.15
N ILE A 166 16.69 91.54 3.88
CA ILE A 166 15.97 90.52 3.09
C ILE A 166 16.14 89.14 3.72
N LYS A 167 17.39 88.73 4.01
CA LYS A 167 17.66 87.42 4.63
C LYS A 167 16.98 87.27 5.99
N LYS A 168 16.96 88.33 6.79
CA LYS A 168 16.27 88.33 8.09
C LYS A 168 14.75 88.17 7.92
N ALA A 169 14.12 88.95 7.04
CA ALA A 169 12.68 88.89 6.77
C ALA A 169 12.22 87.54 6.18
N VAL A 170 13.01 86.96 5.27
CA VAL A 170 12.74 85.62 4.71
C VAL A 170 12.88 84.55 5.80
N SER A 171 13.92 84.63 6.64
CA SER A 171 14.11 83.67 7.74
C SER A 171 13.01 83.75 8.80
N ASP A 172 12.51 84.95 9.11
CA ASP A 172 11.42 85.18 10.05
C ASP A 172 10.08 84.64 9.48
N ARG A 173 9.89 84.67 8.15
CA ARG A 173 8.68 84.15 7.49
C ARG A 173 8.69 82.65 7.25
N ILE A 174 9.87 82.03 7.12
CA ILE A 174 10.03 80.56 7.01
C ILE A 174 9.89 79.88 8.39
N LYS A 175 10.18 80.59 9.48
CA LYS A 175 10.09 80.09 10.86
C LYS A 175 8.76 80.42 11.57
N GLY A 176 7.92 81.28 10.98
CA GLY A 176 6.59 81.65 11.48
C GLY A 176 5.48 80.80 10.88
#